data_AF-A0A960MFR7-F1
#
_entry.id   AF-A0A960MFR7-F1
#
_cell.length_a   1.000
_cell.length_b   1.000
_cell.length_c   1.000
_cell.angle_alpha   90.00
_cell.angle_beta   90.00
_cell.angle_gamma   90.00
#
_symmetry.space_group_name_H-M   'P 1'
#
loop_
_entity.id
_entity.type
_entity.pdbx_description
1 polymer ?
#
loop_
_entity_poly.entity_id
_entity_poly.type
_entity_poly.pdbx_seq_one_letter_code
_entity_poly.pdbx_strand_id
1 'polypeptide(L)'
;MSRSVRKAIDRWEAFARPEGSATWFAASEQFGINSFDPETREFSALQAWWLASLCRIAYTPDQKESPRPWHRTKPARHDYLEHRSPFREVINLHKTGNHVALYRLEGRPGGVLCFRGTNKLRQWLMNLTALPSPWTHAPDETSDAFVHQGFQLLFDRVWPLIEPSLIEIEGPLVFTGHSLGGAFATLAAAAWSGTPASITTFGSPRVGNRGFADLL
;
A
#
# COMPACT_ATOMS: atom_id res chain seq x y z
N MET A 1 -1.76 20.04 15.74
CA MET A 1 -1.01 19.40 14.62
C MET A 1 0.20 20.25 14.28
N SER A 2 1.41 19.67 14.24
CA SER A 2 2.64 20.43 13.98
C SER A 2 2.73 20.93 12.53
N ARG A 3 3.45 22.04 12.29
CA ARG A 3 3.69 22.58 10.94
C ARG A 3 4.36 21.57 10.00
N SER A 4 5.19 20.69 10.55
CA SER A 4 5.90 19.63 9.81
C SER A 4 4.93 18.62 9.17
N VAL A 5 3.98 18.09 9.94
CA VAL A 5 2.97 17.13 9.45
C VAL A 5 2.12 17.75 8.34
N ARG A 6 1.79 19.04 8.46
CA ARG A 6 1.00 19.75 7.44
C ARG A 6 1.74 19.84 6.10
N LYS A 7 3.02 20.23 6.12
CA LYS A 7 3.86 20.36 4.92
C LYS A 7 4.11 19.02 4.22
N ALA A 8 4.19 17.93 4.98
CA ALA A 8 4.33 16.58 4.43
C ALA A 8 3.05 16.14 3.68
N ILE A 9 1.88 16.41 4.25
CA ILE A 9 0.58 16.10 3.62
C ILE A 9 0.42 16.88 2.31
N ASP A 10 0.65 18.18 2.32
CA ASP A 10 0.42 19.04 1.14
C ASP A 10 1.39 18.67 -0.02
N ARG A 11 2.64 18.30 0.29
CA ARG A 11 3.60 17.77 -0.71
C ARG A 11 3.15 16.45 -1.33
N TRP A 12 2.55 15.57 -0.52
CA TRP A 12 2.05 14.29 -1.02
C TRP A 12 0.80 14.45 -1.87
N GLU A 13 -0.13 15.34 -1.53
CA GLU A 13 -1.32 15.57 -2.35
C GLU A 13 -0.95 16.07 -3.76
N ALA A 14 0.06 16.94 -3.86
CA ALA A 14 0.64 17.35 -5.14
C ALA A 14 1.29 16.18 -5.89
N PHE A 15 2.03 15.32 -5.19
CA PHE A 15 2.63 14.11 -5.76
C PHE A 15 1.58 13.08 -6.22
N ALA A 16 0.49 12.89 -5.46
CA ALA A 16 -0.56 11.92 -5.75
C ALA A 16 -1.40 12.27 -6.99
N ARG A 17 -1.43 13.54 -7.39
CA ARG A 17 -2.23 14.04 -8.51
C ARG A 17 -1.40 14.97 -9.42
N PRO A 18 -0.39 14.46 -10.13
CA PRO A 18 0.34 15.28 -11.07
C PRO A 18 -0.57 15.66 -12.24
N GLU A 19 -0.28 16.81 -12.83
CA GLU A 19 -0.94 17.25 -14.06
C GLU A 19 -0.49 16.36 -15.24
N GLY A 20 -1.46 15.74 -15.93
CA GLY A 20 -1.23 14.94 -17.13
C GLY A 20 -0.89 13.46 -16.92
N SER A 21 -1.35 12.60 -17.84
CA SER A 21 -1.12 11.14 -17.85
C SER A 21 0.33 10.75 -18.20
N ALA A 22 1.08 11.63 -18.87
CA ALA A 22 2.44 11.36 -19.32
C ALA A 22 3.48 11.20 -18.19
N THR A 23 3.13 11.59 -16.96
CA THR A 23 4.05 11.60 -15.80
C THR A 23 4.04 10.29 -14.99
N TRP A 24 3.14 9.36 -15.28
CA TRP A 24 3.08 8.08 -14.58
C TRP A 24 4.22 7.17 -15.01
N PHE A 25 5.01 6.75 -14.02
CA PHE A 25 6.22 5.94 -14.17
C PHE A 25 7.27 6.48 -15.16
N ALA A 26 7.25 7.76 -15.51
CA ALA A 26 8.12 8.33 -16.54
C ALA A 26 9.63 8.13 -16.28
N ALA A 27 10.06 8.07 -15.02
CA ALA A 27 11.46 7.81 -14.69
C ALA A 27 11.92 6.37 -15.02
N SER A 28 11.01 5.46 -15.38
CA SER A 28 11.38 4.11 -15.83
C SER A 28 12.13 4.14 -17.17
N GLU A 29 11.97 5.17 -17.99
CA GLU A 29 12.77 5.38 -19.20
C GLU A 29 14.26 5.58 -18.90
N GLN A 30 14.60 6.12 -17.71
CA GLN A 30 15.97 6.38 -17.30
C GLN A 30 16.67 5.15 -16.72
N PHE A 31 15.94 4.31 -15.98
CA PHE A 31 16.51 3.19 -15.22
C PHE A 31 16.12 1.81 -15.76
N GLY A 32 15.25 1.76 -16.76
CA GLY A 32 14.69 0.53 -17.33
C GLY A 32 13.43 0.05 -16.60
N ILE A 33 12.46 -0.44 -17.36
CA ILE A 33 11.16 -0.93 -16.85
C ILE A 33 11.35 -2.11 -15.89
N ASN A 34 12.30 -3.01 -16.16
CA ASN A 34 12.52 -4.23 -15.37
C ASN A 34 13.50 -4.04 -14.18
N SER A 35 13.70 -2.79 -13.74
CA SER A 35 14.68 -2.46 -12.70
C SER A 35 14.18 -2.63 -11.26
N PHE A 36 12.89 -2.92 -11.08
CA PHE A 36 12.38 -3.33 -9.77
C PHE A 36 12.98 -4.67 -9.38
N ASP A 37 13.39 -4.83 -8.13
CA ASP A 37 13.94 -6.05 -7.57
C ASP A 37 13.30 -6.34 -6.20
N PRO A 38 12.39 -7.34 -6.11
CA PRO A 38 11.70 -7.68 -4.87
C PRO A 38 12.62 -8.35 -3.84
N GLU A 39 13.82 -8.78 -4.22
CA GLU A 39 14.77 -9.42 -3.31
C GLU A 39 15.68 -8.42 -2.59
N THR A 40 15.72 -7.16 -3.05
CA THR A 40 16.48 -6.09 -2.42
C THR A 40 16.11 -5.95 -0.94
N ARG A 41 17.08 -6.20 -0.05
CA ARG A 41 16.91 -6.12 1.42
C ARG A 41 17.41 -4.81 2.03
N GLU A 42 18.37 -4.15 1.37
CA GLU A 42 18.89 -2.86 1.80
C GLU A 42 18.07 -1.71 1.21
N PHE A 43 18.20 -0.53 1.81
CA PHE A 43 17.53 0.64 1.27
C PHE A 43 18.03 0.95 -0.15
N SER A 44 17.10 1.05 -1.09
CA SER A 44 17.34 1.49 -2.45
C SER A 44 16.35 2.56 -2.86
N ALA A 45 16.85 3.73 -3.27
CA ALA A 45 16.02 4.83 -3.74
C ALA A 45 15.20 4.45 -4.97
N LEU A 46 15.73 3.58 -5.83
CA LEU A 46 15.04 3.07 -7.02
C LEU A 46 13.87 2.17 -6.65
N GLN A 47 14.08 1.23 -5.73
CA GLN A 47 12.99 0.35 -5.24
C GLN A 47 11.92 1.19 -4.51
N ALA A 48 12.34 2.14 -3.67
CA ALA A 48 11.44 3.06 -3.01
C ALA A 48 10.63 3.91 -4.01
N TRP A 49 11.22 4.33 -5.13
CA TRP A 49 10.51 5.07 -6.16
C TRP A 49 9.41 4.24 -6.86
N TRP A 50 9.69 2.97 -7.16
CA TRP A 50 8.69 2.03 -7.71
C TRP A 50 7.52 1.84 -6.74
N LEU A 51 7.83 1.56 -5.47
CA LEU A 51 6.82 1.34 -4.43
C LEU A 51 6.02 2.61 -4.12
N ALA A 52 6.67 3.78 -4.13
CA ALA A 52 5.98 5.07 -4.00
C ALA A 52 5.05 5.32 -5.20
N SER A 53 5.45 4.91 -6.41
CA SER A 53 4.62 5.06 -7.61
C SER A 53 3.40 4.13 -7.60
N LEU A 54 3.52 2.92 -7.05
CA LEU A 54 2.38 2.04 -6.77
C LEU A 54 1.46 2.62 -5.68
N CYS A 55 2.02 3.16 -4.60
CA CYS A 55 1.24 3.88 -3.59
C CYS A 55 0.47 5.06 -4.20
N ARG A 56 1.07 5.73 -5.18
CA ARG A 56 0.50 6.88 -5.89
C ARG A 56 -0.69 6.46 -6.77
N ILE A 57 -0.52 5.42 -7.59
CA ILE A 57 -1.58 4.99 -8.51
C ILE A 57 -2.79 4.42 -7.77
N ALA A 58 -2.59 3.88 -6.56
CA ALA A 58 -3.67 3.46 -5.69
C ALA A 58 -4.68 4.59 -5.38
N TYR A 59 -4.27 5.87 -5.43
CA TYR A 59 -5.16 7.03 -5.25
C TYR A 59 -5.95 7.43 -6.50
N THR A 60 -5.65 6.84 -7.65
CA THR A 60 -6.40 7.07 -8.88
C THR A 60 -7.70 6.25 -8.84
N PRO A 61 -8.89 6.88 -8.92
CA PRO A 61 -10.15 6.16 -8.88
C PRO A 61 -10.23 5.17 -10.05
N ASP A 62 -10.62 3.92 -9.81
CA ASP A 62 -11.01 3.01 -10.90
C ASP A 62 -12.46 3.28 -11.35
N GLN A 63 -12.87 2.77 -12.52
CA GLN A 63 -14.23 2.88 -13.07
C GLN A 63 -15.30 2.40 -12.08
N LYS A 64 -14.97 1.43 -11.22
CA LYS A 64 -15.85 0.86 -10.19
C LYS A 64 -16.00 1.75 -8.93
N GLU A 65 -15.07 2.67 -8.66
CA GLU A 65 -15.11 3.52 -7.44
C GLU A 65 -16.03 4.74 -7.57
N SER A 66 -16.29 5.18 -8.80
CA SER A 66 -17.21 6.28 -9.10
C SER A 66 -17.65 6.15 -10.55
N PRO A 67 -18.97 5.98 -10.84
CA PRO A 67 -19.45 5.92 -12.21
C PRO A 67 -18.97 7.17 -12.96
N ARG A 68 -18.14 6.97 -13.97
CA ARG A 68 -17.49 8.06 -14.69
C ARG A 68 -18.45 8.60 -15.76
N PRO A 69 -18.64 9.93 -15.85
CA PRO A 69 -19.48 10.48 -16.91
C PRO A 69 -18.78 10.34 -18.26
N TRP A 70 -19.53 9.89 -19.28
CA TRP A 70 -19.07 9.42 -20.61
C TRP A 70 -18.05 10.32 -21.34
N HIS A 71 -18.07 11.62 -21.07
CA HIS A 71 -17.22 12.65 -21.69
C HIS A 71 -15.86 12.91 -21.01
N ARG A 72 -15.51 12.23 -19.91
CA ARG A 72 -14.20 12.38 -19.21
C ARG A 72 -13.50 11.04 -19.09
N THR A 73 -12.80 10.63 -20.15
CA THR A 73 -11.95 9.43 -20.18
C THR A 73 -10.56 9.76 -19.63
N LYS A 74 -10.43 9.97 -18.31
CA LYS A 74 -9.10 9.80 -17.71
C LYS A 74 -8.70 8.33 -17.89
N PRO A 75 -7.43 8.00 -18.24
CA PRO A 75 -7.00 6.61 -18.40
C PRO A 75 -7.34 5.75 -17.16
N ALA A 76 -7.65 4.47 -17.39
CA ALA A 76 -7.77 3.47 -16.34
C ALA A 76 -6.41 3.23 -15.67
N ARG A 77 -6.39 2.63 -14.47
CA ARG A 77 -5.11 2.35 -13.78
C ARG A 77 -4.22 1.41 -14.59
N HIS A 78 -4.83 0.43 -15.26
CA HIS A 78 -4.13 -0.47 -16.15
C HIS A 78 -3.33 0.28 -17.21
N ASP A 79 -3.91 1.31 -17.84
CA ASP A 79 -3.28 2.14 -18.87
C ASP A 79 -2.01 2.88 -18.40
N TYR A 80 -1.87 3.12 -17.08
CA TYR A 80 -0.66 3.72 -16.52
C TYR A 80 0.44 2.71 -16.21
N LEU A 81 0.07 1.44 -16.01
CA LEU A 81 1.00 0.34 -15.70
C LEU A 81 1.53 -0.30 -16.99
N GLU A 82 0.63 -0.48 -17.96
CA GLU A 82 0.92 -1.12 -19.24
C GLU A 82 2.04 -0.37 -19.98
N HIS A 83 3.03 -1.12 -20.45
CA HIS A 83 4.22 -0.63 -21.14
C HIS A 83 5.13 0.35 -20.37
N ARG A 84 4.83 0.66 -19.11
CA ARG A 84 5.57 1.66 -18.30
C ARG A 84 6.11 1.13 -16.98
N SER A 85 5.65 -0.04 -16.57
CA SER A 85 6.04 -0.68 -15.32
C SER A 85 6.21 -2.20 -15.52
N PRO A 86 6.97 -2.88 -14.66
CA PRO A 86 7.09 -4.34 -14.70
C PRO A 86 5.89 -5.03 -14.02
N PHE A 87 4.84 -4.29 -13.65
CA PHE A 87 3.75 -4.75 -12.81
C PHE A 87 2.47 -4.97 -13.60
N ARG A 88 1.89 -6.16 -13.43
CA ARG A 88 0.52 -6.47 -13.80
C ARG A 88 -0.36 -6.48 -12.57
N GLU A 89 -1.42 -5.69 -12.57
CA GLU A 89 -2.44 -5.73 -11.53
C GLU A 89 -3.24 -7.05 -11.62
N VAL A 90 -3.20 -7.85 -10.56
CA VAL A 90 -3.92 -9.13 -10.46
C VAL A 90 -5.23 -8.92 -9.74
N ILE A 91 -5.19 -8.19 -8.63
CA ILE A 91 -6.37 -7.92 -7.79
C ILE A 91 -6.41 -6.44 -7.42
N ASN A 92 -7.63 -5.90 -7.45
CA ASN A 92 -7.98 -4.58 -6.97
C ASN A 92 -9.24 -4.70 -6.10
N LEU A 93 -9.11 -4.46 -4.79
CA LEU A 93 -10.22 -4.54 -3.85
C LEU A 93 -10.46 -3.21 -3.14
N HIS A 94 -11.73 -2.84 -3.07
CA HIS A 94 -12.23 -1.69 -2.32
C HIS A 94 -13.28 -2.13 -1.31
N LYS A 95 -13.06 -1.83 -0.03
CA LYS A 95 -14.02 -2.13 1.03
C LYS A 95 -14.06 -1.04 2.07
N THR A 96 -15.22 -0.40 2.22
CA THR A 96 -15.51 0.57 3.29
C THR A 96 -14.43 1.66 3.47
N GLY A 97 -13.93 2.20 2.35
CA GLY A 97 -12.89 3.23 2.35
C GLY A 97 -11.44 2.72 2.28
N ASN A 98 -11.21 1.41 2.49
CA ASN A 98 -9.92 0.78 2.28
C ASN A 98 -9.75 0.37 0.82
N HIS A 99 -8.50 0.39 0.36
CA HIS A 99 -8.11 -0.15 -0.93
C HIS A 99 -6.82 -0.94 -0.80
N VAL A 100 -6.80 -2.11 -1.41
CA VAL A 100 -5.60 -2.94 -1.57
C VAL A 100 -5.52 -3.41 -3.01
N ALA A 101 -4.31 -3.41 -3.57
CA ALA A 101 -4.02 -3.97 -4.86
C ALA A 101 -2.86 -4.96 -4.76
N LEU A 102 -2.98 -6.07 -5.50
CA LEU A 102 -1.93 -7.07 -5.65
C LEU A 102 -1.38 -6.98 -7.07
N TYR A 103 -0.07 -6.78 -7.17
CA TYR A 103 0.67 -6.68 -8.41
C TYR A 103 1.60 -7.88 -8.55
N ARG A 104 1.65 -8.47 -9.75
CA ARG A 104 2.63 -9.50 -10.13
C ARG A 104 3.66 -8.91 -11.08
N LEU A 105 4.91 -9.37 -10.98
CA LEU A 105 5.92 -9.02 -11.99
C LEU A 105 5.66 -9.75 -13.31
N GLU A 106 5.81 -9.05 -14.42
CA GLU A 106 5.71 -9.67 -15.74
C GLU A 106 7.04 -10.32 -16.14
N GLY A 107 6.97 -11.57 -16.63
CA GLY A 107 8.13 -12.31 -17.13
C GLY A 107 9.05 -12.91 -16.08
N ARG A 108 8.77 -12.76 -14.77
CA ARG A 108 9.53 -13.41 -13.69
C ARG A 108 8.74 -13.50 -12.37
N PRO A 109 9.15 -14.36 -11.42
CA PRO A 109 8.52 -14.47 -10.10
C PRO A 109 8.63 -13.17 -9.28
N GLY A 110 7.68 -13.00 -8.37
CA GLY A 110 7.59 -11.92 -7.40
C GLY A 110 6.43 -10.96 -7.62
N GLY A 111 6.13 -10.16 -6.60
CA GLY A 111 5.02 -9.23 -6.63
C GLY A 111 5.03 -8.19 -5.53
N VAL A 112 4.00 -7.35 -5.54
CA VAL A 112 3.81 -6.27 -4.57
C VAL A 112 2.38 -6.24 -4.07
N LEU A 113 2.21 -6.27 -2.75
CA LEU A 113 0.94 -5.98 -2.08
C LEU A 113 0.94 -4.51 -1.66
N CYS A 114 0.04 -3.72 -2.23
CA CYS A 114 0.00 -2.27 -2.04
C CYS A 114 -1.31 -1.83 -1.39
N PHE A 115 -1.22 -1.23 -0.20
CA PHE A 115 -2.37 -0.62 0.48
C PHE A 115 -2.42 0.88 0.25
N ARG A 116 -3.60 1.38 -0.12
CA ARG A 116 -3.87 2.83 -0.19
C ARG A 116 -4.09 3.39 1.20
N GLY A 117 -3.66 4.62 1.42
CA GLY A 117 -4.17 5.41 2.54
C GLY A 117 -5.57 5.96 2.29
N THR A 118 -5.92 7.02 3.01
CA THR A 118 -7.22 7.69 2.92
C THR A 118 -7.11 9.05 2.25
N ASN A 119 -8.13 9.43 1.47
CA ASN A 119 -8.27 10.76 0.86
C ASN A 119 -8.75 11.82 1.88
N LYS A 120 -9.13 11.38 3.08
CA LYS A 120 -9.62 12.23 4.17
C LYS A 120 -8.67 12.15 5.37
N LEU A 121 -7.36 12.16 5.11
CA LEU A 121 -6.33 11.93 6.11
C LEU A 121 -6.49 12.80 7.36
N ARG A 122 -6.87 14.07 7.20
CA ARG A 122 -7.13 14.98 8.33
C ARG A 122 -8.28 14.49 9.22
N GLN A 123 -9.41 14.15 8.62
CA GLN A 123 -10.57 13.64 9.36
C GLN A 123 -10.24 12.30 10.02
N TRP A 124 -9.52 11.44 9.31
CA TRP A 124 -9.06 10.16 9.85
C TRP A 124 -8.15 10.34 11.05
N LEU A 125 -7.14 11.22 10.96
CA LEU A 125 -6.21 11.49 12.05
C LEU A 125 -6.90 12.07 13.29
N MET A 126 -7.99 12.81 13.10
CA MET A 126 -8.82 13.34 14.19
C MET A 126 -9.79 12.30 14.77
N ASN A 127 -10.30 11.40 13.94
CA ASN A 127 -11.18 10.30 14.35
C ASN A 127 -10.42 9.11 14.92
N LEU A 128 -9.08 9.10 14.81
CA LEU A 128 -8.22 8.15 15.47
C LEU A 128 -8.31 8.34 16.99
N THR A 129 -9.25 7.65 17.60
CA THR A 129 -9.15 7.32 19.01
C THR A 129 -8.05 6.29 19.12
N ALA A 130 -6.90 6.69 19.67
CA ALA A 130 -5.72 5.85 19.89
C ALA A 130 -5.95 4.83 21.02
N LEU A 131 -7.04 4.08 20.91
CA LEU A 131 -7.38 3.00 21.80
C LEU A 131 -6.56 1.78 21.38
N PRO A 132 -5.69 1.27 22.28
CA PRO A 132 -5.01 0.02 22.03
C PRO A 132 -6.03 -1.13 22.08
N SER A 133 -5.86 -2.12 21.21
CA SER A 133 -6.60 -3.38 21.20
C SER A 133 -5.59 -4.52 21.08
N PRO A 134 -5.81 -5.68 21.74
CA PRO A 134 -5.00 -6.86 21.51
C PRO A 134 -4.93 -7.19 20.01
N TRP A 135 -3.74 -7.58 19.54
CA TRP A 135 -3.53 -8.04 18.17
C TRP A 135 -4.19 -9.41 17.98
N THR A 136 -5.16 -9.50 17.06
CA THR A 136 -6.01 -10.70 16.92
C THR A 136 -5.49 -11.72 15.92
N HIS A 137 -4.39 -11.41 15.21
CA HIS A 137 -3.74 -12.36 14.29
C HIS A 137 -2.37 -12.79 14.81
N ALA A 138 -2.14 -12.66 16.12
CA ALA A 138 -0.94 -13.21 16.74
C ALA A 138 -0.97 -14.75 16.64
N PRO A 139 0.17 -15.40 16.39
CA PRO A 139 0.25 -16.87 16.43
C PRO A 139 0.07 -17.44 17.84
N ASP A 140 0.24 -16.62 18.88
CA ASP A 140 0.13 -16.99 20.30
C ASP A 140 -0.87 -16.07 21.02
N GLU A 141 -1.86 -16.68 21.67
CA GLU A 141 -2.89 -15.99 22.47
C GLU A 141 -2.32 -15.28 23.72
N THR A 142 -1.08 -15.59 24.11
CA THR A 142 -0.37 -14.95 25.23
C THR A 142 0.47 -13.74 24.83
N SER A 143 0.42 -13.33 23.56
CA SER A 143 1.17 -12.18 23.07
C SER A 143 0.78 -10.88 23.80
N ASP A 144 1.79 -10.09 24.17
CA ASP A 144 1.63 -8.72 24.67
C ASP A 144 1.48 -7.70 23.52
N ALA A 145 1.18 -8.16 22.30
CA ALA A 145 1.01 -7.31 21.13
C ALA A 145 -0.32 -6.56 21.16
N PHE A 146 -0.24 -5.24 21.14
CA PHE A 146 -1.38 -4.34 20.98
C PHE A 146 -1.21 -3.49 19.74
N VAL A 147 -2.29 -3.33 18.98
CA VAL A 147 -2.36 -2.45 17.81
C VAL A 147 -3.42 -1.38 18.02
N HIS A 148 -3.38 -0.35 17.20
CA HIS A 148 -4.43 0.65 17.15
C HIS A 148 -5.76 0.00 16.73
N GLN A 149 -6.79 0.05 17.60
CA GLN A 149 -8.08 -0.63 17.38
C GLN A 149 -8.70 -0.29 16.01
N GLY A 150 -8.72 1.00 15.66
CA GLY A 150 -9.26 1.44 14.37
C GLY A 150 -8.52 0.88 13.14
N PHE A 151 -7.22 0.54 13.25
CA PHE A 151 -6.49 -0.06 12.14
C PHE A 151 -6.86 -1.52 12.01
N GLN A 152 -6.88 -2.27 13.12
CA GLN A 152 -7.29 -3.68 13.13
C GLN A 152 -8.70 -3.85 12.57
N LEU A 153 -9.68 -3.07 13.06
CA LEU A 153 -11.07 -3.14 12.58
C LEU A 153 -11.22 -2.89 11.08
N LEU A 154 -10.38 -2.03 10.50
CA LEU A 154 -10.39 -1.74 9.07
C LEU A 154 -9.64 -2.82 8.29
N PHE A 155 -8.51 -3.28 8.81
CA PHE A 155 -7.70 -4.34 8.26
C PHE A 155 -8.47 -5.67 8.18
N ASP A 156 -9.19 -6.06 9.23
CA ASP A 156 -9.99 -7.29 9.30
C ASP A 156 -11.10 -7.36 8.25
N ARG A 157 -11.51 -6.22 7.69
CA ARG A 157 -12.53 -6.17 6.62
C ARG A 157 -11.97 -6.47 5.23
N VAL A 158 -10.66 -6.33 5.05
CA VAL A 158 -10.00 -6.47 3.75
C VAL A 158 -9.05 -7.66 3.71
N TRP A 159 -8.38 -7.96 4.82
CA TRP A 159 -7.36 -9.01 4.89
C TRP A 159 -7.88 -10.40 4.47
N PRO A 160 -9.04 -10.89 4.96
CA PRO A 160 -9.56 -12.20 4.56
C PRO A 160 -9.93 -12.30 3.08
N LEU A 161 -10.07 -11.16 2.38
CA LEU A 161 -10.41 -11.11 0.96
C LEU A 161 -9.18 -11.11 0.05
N ILE A 162 -8.00 -10.78 0.58
CA ILE A 162 -6.77 -10.63 -0.22
C ILE A 162 -5.69 -11.65 0.15
N GLU A 163 -5.62 -12.06 1.42
CA GLU A 163 -4.62 -13.02 1.92
C GLU A 163 -4.64 -14.36 1.16
N PRO A 164 -5.82 -14.96 0.85
CA PRO A 164 -5.86 -16.19 0.07
C PRO A 164 -5.37 -16.06 -1.37
N SER A 165 -5.20 -14.84 -1.88
CA SER A 165 -4.67 -14.63 -3.24
C SER A 165 -3.17 -14.41 -3.27
N LEU A 166 -2.51 -14.29 -2.10
CA LEU A 166 -1.06 -14.14 -2.03
C LEU A 166 -0.34 -15.43 -2.46
N ILE A 167 -0.96 -16.59 -2.29
CA ILE A 167 -0.42 -17.89 -2.73
C ILE A 167 -0.30 -18.02 -4.26
N GLU A 168 -1.06 -17.21 -5.02
CA GLU A 168 -1.02 -17.19 -6.49
C GLU A 168 0.20 -16.43 -7.03
N ILE A 169 0.94 -15.74 -6.15
CA ILE A 169 2.17 -15.05 -6.52
C ILE A 169 3.35 -15.95 -6.17
N GLU A 170 3.94 -16.55 -7.21
CA GLU A 170 5.19 -17.27 -7.07
C GLU A 170 6.33 -16.30 -6.73
N GLY A 171 7.17 -16.63 -5.74
CA GLY A 171 8.37 -15.89 -5.40
C GLY A 171 8.18 -14.76 -4.37
N PRO A 172 9.14 -13.82 -4.28
CA PRO A 172 9.18 -12.82 -3.21
C PRO A 172 8.04 -11.79 -3.32
N LEU A 173 7.35 -11.56 -2.20
CA LEU A 173 6.30 -10.56 -2.08
C LEU A 173 6.78 -9.36 -1.26
N VAL A 174 6.68 -8.16 -1.84
CA VAL A 174 6.99 -6.89 -1.16
C VAL A 174 5.70 -6.24 -0.68
N PHE A 175 5.64 -5.85 0.59
CA PHE A 175 4.47 -5.15 1.13
C PHE A 175 4.73 -3.65 1.20
N THR A 176 3.77 -2.85 0.75
CA THR A 176 3.91 -1.40 0.70
C THR A 176 2.62 -0.66 0.99
N GLY A 177 2.76 0.58 1.42
CA GLY A 177 1.62 1.46 1.58
C GLY A 177 2.00 2.86 2.04
N HIS A 178 1.13 3.81 1.71
CA HIS A 178 1.28 5.21 2.11
C HIS A 178 0.27 5.58 3.20
N SER A 179 0.73 6.36 4.19
CA SER A 179 -0.08 6.88 5.29
C SER A 179 -0.83 5.74 6.01
N LEU A 180 -2.16 5.76 6.05
CA LEU A 180 -2.96 4.63 6.58
C LEU A 180 -2.63 3.29 5.90
N GLY A 181 -2.31 3.30 4.61
CA GLY A 181 -1.89 2.10 3.90
C GLY A 181 -0.58 1.53 4.44
N GLY A 182 0.33 2.37 4.96
CA GLY A 182 1.55 1.91 5.62
C GLY A 182 1.25 1.12 6.89
N ALA A 183 0.23 1.54 7.65
CA ALA A 183 -0.24 0.78 8.82
C ALA A 183 -0.77 -0.59 8.40
N PHE A 184 -1.59 -0.65 7.34
CA PHE A 184 -2.11 -1.92 6.82
C PHE A 184 -1.03 -2.84 6.25
N ALA A 185 -0.02 -2.30 5.57
CA ALA A 185 1.12 -3.09 5.10
C ALA A 185 1.89 -3.73 6.28
N THR A 186 2.01 -3.01 7.39
CA THR A 186 2.64 -3.51 8.62
C THR A 186 1.78 -4.59 9.29
N LEU A 187 0.47 -4.37 9.40
CA LEU A 187 -0.46 -5.38 9.94
C LEU A 187 -0.50 -6.63 9.06
N ALA A 188 -0.48 -6.47 7.73
CA ALA A 188 -0.42 -7.57 6.77
C ALA A 188 0.82 -8.42 6.97
N ALA A 189 1.99 -7.80 7.17
CA ALA A 189 3.23 -8.53 7.40
C ALA A 189 3.18 -9.37 8.69
N ALA A 190 2.60 -8.83 9.77
CA ALA A 190 2.45 -9.55 11.02
C ALA A 190 1.35 -10.63 10.99
N ALA A 191 0.35 -10.49 10.11
CA ALA A 191 -0.78 -11.42 10.00
C ALA A 191 -0.53 -12.56 9.02
N TRP A 192 0.37 -12.38 8.06
CA TRP A 192 0.59 -13.34 7.00
C TRP A 192 1.41 -14.53 7.53
N SER A 193 0.96 -15.75 7.19
CA SER A 193 1.68 -16.98 7.52
C SER A 193 2.97 -17.15 6.71
N GLY A 194 3.06 -16.50 5.55
CA GLY A 194 4.30 -16.35 4.80
C GLY A 194 5.17 -15.21 5.33
N THR A 195 6.38 -15.07 4.79
CA THR A 195 7.29 -13.97 5.14
C THR A 195 7.41 -13.01 3.96
N PRO A 196 7.05 -11.73 4.11
CA PRO A 196 7.28 -10.76 3.04
C PRO A 196 8.79 -10.59 2.82
N ALA A 197 9.21 -10.42 1.56
CA ALA A 197 10.61 -10.19 1.23
C ALA A 197 11.12 -8.87 1.81
N SER A 198 10.25 -7.85 1.80
CA SER A 198 10.48 -6.57 2.49
C SER A 198 9.16 -5.83 2.73
N ILE A 199 9.19 -4.88 3.67
CA ILE A 199 8.10 -3.95 3.95
C ILE A 199 8.65 -2.54 3.77
N THR A 200 8.07 -1.76 2.86
CA THR A 200 8.43 -0.35 2.67
C THR A 200 7.19 0.51 2.83
N THR A 201 7.20 1.46 3.77
CA THR A 201 6.04 2.34 4.01
C THR A 201 6.40 3.80 3.84
N PHE A 202 5.42 4.62 3.44
CA PHE A 202 5.62 6.04 3.21
C PHE A 202 4.71 6.85 4.13
N GLY A 203 5.28 7.57 5.10
CA GLY A 203 4.51 8.39 6.03
C GLY A 203 3.55 7.60 6.93
N SER A 204 3.90 6.35 7.24
CA SER A 204 3.09 5.47 8.08
C SER A 204 2.93 6.03 9.51
N PRO A 205 1.74 5.95 10.12
CA PRO A 205 1.57 6.19 11.56
C PRO A 205 2.19 5.06 12.39
N ARG A 206 2.32 5.28 13.71
CA ARG A 206 2.63 4.18 14.64
C ARG A 206 1.45 3.20 14.67
N VAL A 207 1.75 1.90 14.54
CA VAL A 207 0.74 0.84 14.35
C VAL A 207 0.37 0.16 15.67
N GLY A 208 1.36 -0.14 16.50
CA GLY A 208 1.19 -0.86 17.75
C GLY A 208 2.25 -0.54 18.79
N ASN A 209 2.23 -1.30 19.88
CA ASN A 209 3.20 -1.24 20.97
C ASN A 209 4.50 -1.99 20.62
N ARG A 210 5.39 -2.12 21.61
CA ARG A 210 6.65 -2.85 21.45
C ARG A 210 6.43 -4.34 21.18
N GLY A 211 5.54 -4.99 21.91
CA GLY A 211 5.19 -6.40 21.69
C GLY A 211 4.75 -6.68 20.25
N PHE A 212 3.93 -5.79 19.66
CA PHE A 212 3.58 -5.90 18.24
C PHE A 212 4.78 -5.67 17.30
N ALA A 213 5.64 -4.70 17.62
CA ALA A 213 6.81 -4.41 16.79
C ALA A 213 7.83 -5.57 16.76
N ASP A 214 7.87 -6.39 17.82
CA ASP A 214 8.76 -7.55 17.91
C ASP A 214 8.23 -8.78 17.12
N LEU A 215 7.02 -8.69 16.53
CA LEU A 215 6.47 -9.70 15.61
C LEU A 215 6.92 -9.52 14.14
N LEU A 216 7.59 -8.42 13.81
CA LEU A 216 7.96 -8.00 12.45
C LEU A 216 9.44 -8.25 12.16
#